data_AF-A0A3M1Z6S3-F1
#
_entry.id   AF-A0A3M1Z6S3-F1
#
_cell.length_a   1.000
_cell.length_b   1.000
_cell.length_c   1.000
_cell.angle_alpha   90.00
_cell.angle_beta   90.00
_cell.angle_gamma   90.00
#
_symmetry.space_group_name_H-M   'P 1'
#
loop_
_entity.id
_entity.type
_entity.pdbx_description
1 polymer ?
#
loop_
_entity_poly.entity_id
_entity_poly.type
_entity_poly.pdbx_seq_one_letter_code
_entity_poly.pdbx_strand_id
1 'polypeptide(L)'
;LDRLDFPILHQYLLETEALLEGLRKELKSNDENRIMDFIKTEIHVLFEEIKDKEPDLTYTVHRYFDSLDTDYGIVYNQRKKYEDSVAQINETLSGFIEAEDSRMQKIMPHYFEKYKTDGVEYEIYAGQSILRTQKFNRIHLKNLRLWQMITMCEVTRKIDQLRDQLPVPLSTAQLVFVYNHPISVRFRMDDKHFDVDGAYNVRYEIIKKRIDKAYIEGTDERLTQSGKIAIVYTADKDYDEYMEYLTYLRRQQLIEDNIESLTLAKLQGVHGLKALRVTVKL
;
A
#
# COMPACT_ATOMS: atom_id res chain seq x y z
N LEU A 1 -7.69 30.93 33.67
CA LEU A 1 -8.64 31.38 32.63
C LEU A 1 -9.52 32.51 33.14
N ASP A 2 -9.87 32.57 34.44
CA ASP A 2 -10.64 33.66 35.08
C ASP A 2 -9.98 35.05 35.17
N ARG A 3 -8.86 35.30 34.47
CA ARG A 3 -8.11 36.58 34.51
C ARG A 3 -8.18 37.38 33.21
N LEU A 4 -8.63 36.79 32.10
CA LEU A 4 -8.73 37.42 30.79
C LEU A 4 -10.20 37.45 30.36
N ASP A 5 -10.80 38.63 30.34
CA ASP A 5 -12.16 38.84 29.84
C ASP A 5 -12.14 38.89 28.29
N PHE A 6 -11.79 37.75 27.68
CA PHE A 6 -11.65 37.56 26.24
C PHE A 6 -12.66 36.50 25.77
N PRO A 7 -13.90 36.89 25.42
CA PRO A 7 -14.94 35.94 24.99
C PRO A 7 -14.53 35.03 23.83
N ILE A 8 -13.61 35.50 22.97
CA ILE A 8 -13.09 34.75 21.84
C ILE A 8 -12.30 33.50 22.28
N LEU A 9 -11.66 33.50 23.45
CA LEU A 9 -11.00 32.32 24.01
C LEU A 9 -12.00 31.20 24.28
N HIS A 10 -13.14 31.57 24.85
CA HIS A 10 -14.21 30.61 25.11
C HIS A 10 -14.81 30.09 23.80
N GLN A 11 -15.00 30.97 22.80
CA GLN A 11 -15.47 30.56 21.47
C GLN A 11 -14.52 29.54 20.83
N TYR A 12 -13.21 29.82 20.76
CA TYR A 12 -12.25 28.88 20.17
C TYR A 12 -12.10 27.58 20.96
N LEU A 13 -12.27 27.62 22.28
CA LEU A 13 -12.33 26.40 23.09
C LEU A 13 -13.53 25.53 22.68
N LEU A 14 -14.73 26.12 22.60
CA LEU A 14 -15.93 25.41 22.16
C LEU A 14 -15.79 24.87 20.74
N GLU A 15 -15.18 25.64 19.83
CA GLU A 15 -14.91 25.20 18.46
C GLU A 15 -13.92 24.04 18.43
N THR A 16 -12.85 24.10 19.22
CA THR A 16 -11.87 23.01 19.36
C THR A 16 -12.53 21.74 19.90
N GLU A 17 -13.39 21.86 20.91
CA GLU A 17 -14.15 20.73 21.45
C GLU A 17 -15.10 20.11 20.41
N ALA A 18 -15.79 20.95 19.63
CA ALA A 18 -16.67 20.48 18.55
C ALA A 18 -15.88 19.78 17.43
N LEU A 19 -14.71 20.31 17.05
CA LEU A 19 -13.80 19.66 16.10
C LEU A 19 -13.34 18.29 16.61
N LEU A 20 -12.92 18.22 17.89
CA LEU A 20 -12.49 16.97 18.52
C LEU A 20 -13.63 15.94 18.60
N GLU A 21 -14.84 16.35 18.93
CA GLU A 21 -16.01 15.45 18.94
C GLU A 21 -16.34 14.94 17.53
N GLY A 22 -16.24 15.81 16.52
CA GLY A 22 -16.39 15.44 15.12
C GLY A 22 -15.40 14.35 14.70
N LEU A 23 -14.10 14.57 14.97
CA LEU A 23 -13.04 13.61 14.66
C LEU A 23 -13.23 12.25 15.35
N ARG A 24 -13.78 12.24 16.57
CA ARG A 24 -14.06 10.99 17.31
C ARG A 24 -15.21 10.19 16.72
N LYS A 25 -16.15 10.85 16.04
CA LYS A 25 -17.29 10.18 15.39
C LYS A 25 -16.90 9.66 14.01
N GLU A 26 -16.37 10.53 13.17
CA GLU A 26 -16.01 10.20 11.79
C GLU A 26 -15.01 11.23 11.25
N LEU A 27 -13.92 10.76 10.63
CA LEU A 27 -12.99 11.61 9.92
C LEU A 27 -13.49 11.85 8.48
N LYS A 28 -13.80 13.11 8.15
CA LYS A 28 -14.22 13.50 6.80
C LYS A 28 -13.04 13.99 5.98
N SER A 29 -13.14 13.87 4.66
CA SER A 29 -12.05 14.20 3.73
C SER A 29 -11.56 15.65 3.80
N ASN A 30 -12.34 16.58 4.34
CA ASN A 30 -11.97 18.00 4.49
C ASN A 30 -11.62 18.41 5.93
N ASP A 31 -11.70 17.49 6.90
CA ASP A 31 -11.46 17.85 8.30
C ASP A 31 -10.01 18.26 8.53
N GLU A 32 -9.03 17.56 7.94
CA GLU A 32 -7.61 17.89 8.08
C GLU A 32 -7.31 19.33 7.64
N ASN A 33 -7.73 19.71 6.43
CA ASN A 33 -7.54 21.06 5.91
C ASN A 33 -8.22 22.11 6.79
N ARG A 34 -9.47 21.87 7.20
CA ARG A 34 -10.23 22.81 8.03
C ARG A 34 -9.59 23.02 9.41
N ILE A 35 -9.15 21.93 10.05
CA ILE A 35 -8.50 21.98 11.36
C ILE A 35 -7.14 22.66 11.25
N MET A 36 -6.36 22.34 10.20
CA MET A 36 -5.07 22.99 9.96
C MET A 36 -5.23 24.49 9.72
N ASP A 37 -6.23 24.90 8.94
CA ASP A 37 -6.52 26.31 8.71
C ASP A 37 -6.87 27.01 10.02
N PHE A 38 -7.85 26.49 10.77
CA PHE A 38 -8.25 27.02 12.09
C PHE A 38 -7.06 27.17 13.07
N ILE A 39 -6.19 26.17 13.15
CA ILE A 39 -5.00 26.24 14.00
C ILE A 39 -4.08 27.39 13.55
N LYS A 40 -3.83 27.51 12.24
CA LYS A 40 -2.87 28.48 11.70
C LYS A 40 -3.40 29.91 11.70
N THR A 41 -4.67 30.11 11.38
CA THR A 41 -5.27 31.44 11.17
C THR A 41 -5.86 32.00 12.46
N GLU A 42 -6.42 31.16 13.33
CA GLU A 42 -7.09 31.60 14.55
C GLU A 42 -6.21 31.34 15.78
N ILE A 43 -5.82 30.07 16.03
CA ILE A 43 -5.14 29.69 17.27
C ILE A 43 -3.73 30.29 17.38
N HIS A 44 -2.94 30.27 16.30
CA HIS A 44 -1.60 30.84 16.31
C HIS A 44 -1.61 32.36 16.53
N VAL A 45 -2.51 33.07 15.85
CA VAL A 45 -2.67 34.52 16.02
C VAL A 45 -3.04 34.84 17.47
N LEU A 46 -3.98 34.08 18.03
CA LEU A 46 -4.36 34.22 19.43
C LEU A 46 -3.17 33.98 20.38
N PHE A 47 -2.35 32.96 20.13
CA PHE A 47 -1.22 32.64 21.00
C PHE A 47 -0.14 33.72 20.95
N GLU A 48 0.14 34.32 19.79
CA GLU A 48 1.04 35.48 19.70
C GLU A 48 0.49 36.69 20.49
N GLU A 49 -0.82 36.97 20.40
CA GLU A 49 -1.46 38.05 21.17
C GLU A 49 -1.41 37.82 22.69
N ILE A 50 -1.57 36.58 23.14
CA ILE A 50 -1.49 36.22 24.57
C ILE A 50 -0.05 36.36 25.08
N LYS A 51 0.93 35.95 24.27
CA LYS A 51 2.35 36.00 24.62
C LYS A 51 2.80 37.41 25.00
N ASP A 52 2.28 38.42 24.31
CA ASP A 52 2.61 39.83 24.52
C ASP A 52 1.85 40.45 25.70
N LYS A 53 0.64 39.97 25.99
CA LYS A 53 -0.24 40.55 27.04
C LYS A 53 -0.08 39.89 28.40
N GLU A 54 0.34 38.61 28.44
CA GLU A 54 0.36 37.79 29.66
C GLU A 54 1.72 37.13 29.86
N PRO A 55 2.65 37.79 30.58
CA PRO A 55 4.01 37.29 30.80
C PRO A 55 4.08 35.89 31.42
N ASP A 56 3.10 35.54 32.26
CA ASP A 56 3.00 34.22 32.91
C ASP A 56 2.76 33.08 31.89
N LEU A 57 2.21 33.39 30.71
CA LEU A 57 1.90 32.41 29.67
C LEU A 57 2.95 32.36 28.55
N THR A 58 3.83 33.35 28.46
CA THR A 58 4.87 33.46 27.42
C THR A 58 5.68 32.17 27.29
N TYR A 59 6.13 31.58 28.40
CA TYR A 59 6.92 30.34 28.38
C TYR A 59 6.14 29.16 27.76
N THR A 60 4.83 29.05 28.07
CA THR A 60 3.97 27.98 27.54
C THR A 60 3.75 28.15 26.05
N VAL A 61 3.52 29.38 25.59
CA VAL A 61 3.34 29.71 24.18
C VAL A 61 4.61 29.45 23.38
N HIS A 62 5.79 29.87 23.88
CA HIS A 62 7.08 29.55 23.23
C HIS A 62 7.27 28.06 23.08
N ARG A 63 7.04 27.29 24.15
CA ARG A 63 7.12 25.83 24.10
C ARG A 63 6.18 25.19 23.08
N TYR A 64 5.01 25.76 22.84
CA TYR A 64 4.09 25.30 21.80
C TYR A 64 4.69 25.56 20.40
N PHE A 65 5.13 26.79 20.11
CA PHE A 65 5.71 27.14 18.81
C PHE A 65 7.01 26.38 18.52
N ASP A 66 7.85 26.17 19.53
CA ASP A 66 9.07 25.36 19.43
C ASP A 66 8.78 23.87 19.11
N SER A 67 7.56 23.41 19.35
CA SER A 67 7.14 22.04 19.04
C SER A 67 6.59 21.85 17.63
N LEU A 68 6.36 22.95 16.90
CA LEU A 68 5.85 22.91 15.53
C LEU A 68 6.97 22.56 14.56
N ASP A 69 6.60 21.88 13.48
CA ASP A 69 7.49 21.69 12.36
C ASP A 69 7.67 23.01 11.60
N THR A 70 8.90 23.32 11.20
CA THR A 70 9.28 24.59 10.59
C THR A 70 8.67 24.81 9.21
N ASP A 71 8.42 23.73 8.47
CA ASP A 71 7.91 23.82 7.09
C ASP A 71 6.38 23.83 7.10
N TYR A 72 5.77 23.03 7.99
CA TYR A 72 4.32 22.89 8.03
C TYR A 72 3.62 23.84 8.99
N GLY A 73 4.32 24.38 10.00
CA GLY A 73 3.74 25.22 11.03
C GLY A 73 2.64 24.50 11.82
N ILE A 74 2.79 23.19 12.06
CA ILE A 74 1.91 22.36 12.89
C ILE A 74 2.74 21.25 13.56
N VAL A 75 2.19 20.58 14.58
CA VAL A 75 2.83 19.40 15.19
C VAL A 75 2.87 18.24 14.19
N TYR A 76 4.05 17.93 13.64
CA TYR A 76 4.22 16.96 12.55
C TYR A 76 4.77 15.59 12.99
N ASN A 77 5.11 15.42 14.26
CA ASN A 77 5.88 14.27 14.76
C ASN A 77 5.26 12.89 14.43
N GLN A 78 3.94 12.71 14.62
CA GLN A 78 3.30 11.41 14.34
C GLN A 78 3.22 11.10 12.85
N ARG A 79 2.96 12.11 12.02
CA ARG A 79 2.95 11.98 10.57
C ARG A 79 4.34 11.64 10.04
N LYS A 80 5.37 12.33 10.54
CA LYS A 80 6.76 12.01 10.23
C LYS A 80 7.12 10.58 10.56
N LYS A 81 6.77 10.08 11.75
CA LYS A 81 7.01 8.68 12.13
C LYS A 81 6.32 7.68 11.19
N TYR A 82 5.11 7.98 10.75
CA TYR A 82 4.39 7.17 9.76
C TYR A 82 5.12 7.19 8.40
N GLU A 83 5.46 8.38 7.90
CA GLU A 83 6.17 8.55 6.63
C GLU A 83 7.55 7.86 6.65
N ASP A 84 8.30 7.98 7.74
CA ASP A 84 9.57 7.28 7.96
C ASP A 84 9.37 5.76 7.92
N SER A 85 8.29 5.25 8.51
CA SER A 85 7.97 3.81 8.50
C SER A 85 7.62 3.32 7.09
N VAL A 86 6.82 4.09 6.33
CA VAL A 86 6.48 3.79 4.93
C VAL A 86 7.74 3.81 4.05
N ALA A 87 8.61 4.81 4.25
CA ALA A 87 9.85 4.93 3.50
C ALA A 87 10.77 3.71 3.73
N GLN A 88 10.96 3.29 4.99
CA GLN A 88 11.76 2.11 5.35
C GLN A 88 11.20 0.81 4.78
N ILE A 89 9.88 0.60 4.86
CA ILE A 89 9.21 -0.55 4.23
C ILE A 89 9.49 -0.56 2.73
N ASN A 90 9.24 0.55 2.06
CA ASN A 90 9.35 0.63 0.61
C ASN A 90 10.79 0.49 0.11
N GLU A 91 11.77 1.00 0.84
CA GLU A 91 13.20 0.81 0.55
C GLU A 91 13.58 -0.67 0.70
N THR A 92 13.18 -1.30 1.81
CA THR A 92 13.44 -2.72 2.08
C THR A 92 12.85 -3.62 1.00
N LEU A 93 11.58 -3.38 0.62
CA LEU A 93 10.90 -4.13 -0.44
C LEU A 93 11.55 -3.90 -1.79
N SER A 94 11.81 -2.65 -2.16
CA SER A 94 12.40 -2.30 -3.44
C SER A 94 13.77 -2.96 -3.60
N GLY A 95 14.65 -2.85 -2.61
CA GLY A 95 15.98 -3.44 -2.67
C GLY A 95 15.95 -4.97 -2.76
N PHE A 96 15.06 -5.62 -2.00
CA PHE A 96 14.92 -7.07 -2.06
C PHE A 96 14.39 -7.55 -3.42
N ILE A 97 13.32 -6.93 -3.92
CA ILE A 97 12.70 -7.30 -5.20
C ILE A 97 13.65 -7.04 -6.37
N GLU A 98 14.38 -5.93 -6.39
CA GLU A 98 15.38 -5.63 -7.43
C GLU A 98 16.55 -6.62 -7.43
N ALA A 99 16.99 -7.06 -6.25
CA ALA A 99 18.04 -8.08 -6.15
C ALA A 99 17.55 -9.44 -6.68
N GLU A 100 16.32 -9.83 -6.33
CA GLU A 100 15.70 -11.06 -6.83
C GLU A 100 15.41 -11.01 -8.34
N ASP A 101 14.93 -9.88 -8.86
CA ASP A 101 14.77 -9.65 -10.30
C ASP A 101 16.12 -9.77 -11.02
N SER A 102 17.17 -9.08 -10.54
CA SER A 102 18.52 -9.15 -11.12
C SER A 102 19.07 -10.58 -11.18
N ARG A 103 18.71 -11.42 -10.21
CA ARG A 103 19.04 -12.85 -10.21
C ARG A 103 18.23 -13.60 -11.26
N MET A 104 16.93 -13.33 -11.35
CA MET A 104 16.02 -13.99 -12.28
C MET A 104 16.29 -13.60 -13.74
N GLN A 105 16.68 -12.36 -14.02
CA GLN A 105 17.06 -11.88 -15.36
C GLN A 105 18.18 -12.71 -16.00
N LYS A 106 19.09 -13.26 -15.19
CA LYS A 106 20.17 -14.15 -15.66
C LYS A 106 19.66 -15.52 -16.12
N ILE A 107 18.57 -15.98 -15.52
CA ILE A 107 17.94 -17.28 -15.80
C ILE A 107 16.94 -17.14 -16.94
N MET A 108 16.14 -16.07 -16.91
CA MET A 108 15.06 -15.80 -17.83
C MET A 108 15.02 -14.31 -18.13
N PRO A 109 15.57 -13.84 -19.27
CA PRO A 109 15.44 -12.45 -19.64
C PRO A 109 13.95 -12.09 -19.80
N HIS A 110 13.52 -11.05 -19.10
CA HIS A 110 12.14 -10.58 -19.10
C HIS A 110 12.11 -9.07 -18.93
N TYR A 111 10.98 -8.44 -19.23
CA TYR A 111 10.80 -7.03 -18.89
C TYR A 111 10.12 -6.94 -17.53
N PHE A 112 10.75 -6.17 -16.63
CA PHE A 112 10.31 -5.96 -15.27
C PHE A 112 9.96 -4.49 -15.10
N GLU A 113 8.71 -4.24 -14.69
CA GLU A 113 8.17 -2.91 -14.54
C GLU A 113 7.77 -2.70 -13.10
N LYS A 114 8.21 -1.59 -12.47
CA LYS A 114 8.00 -1.35 -11.05
C LYS A 114 7.46 0.04 -10.79
N TYR A 115 6.48 0.11 -9.91
CA TYR A 115 5.86 1.33 -9.42
C TYR A 115 6.01 1.43 -7.91
N LYS A 116 6.31 2.63 -7.41
CA LYS A 116 6.48 2.93 -5.99
C LYS A 116 5.53 4.06 -5.61
N THR A 117 4.63 3.78 -4.66
CA THR A 117 3.74 4.77 -4.03
C THR A 117 3.93 4.68 -2.50
N ASP A 118 2.84 4.54 -1.76
CA ASP A 118 2.76 4.04 -0.39
C ASP A 118 3.03 2.52 -0.27
N GLY A 119 3.12 1.80 -1.41
CA GLY A 119 3.58 0.42 -1.50
C GLY A 119 4.49 0.17 -2.71
N VAL A 120 4.81 -1.10 -2.95
CA VAL A 120 5.56 -1.54 -4.13
C VAL A 120 4.68 -2.44 -4.99
N GLU A 121 4.52 -2.06 -6.25
CA GLU A 121 3.82 -2.81 -7.26
C GLU A 121 4.78 -3.12 -8.41
N TYR A 122 4.67 -4.31 -9.01
CA TYR A 122 5.47 -4.65 -10.19
C TYR A 122 4.74 -5.60 -11.12
N GLU A 123 5.12 -5.55 -12.39
CA GLU A 123 4.64 -6.41 -13.46
C GLU A 123 5.81 -7.07 -14.19
N ILE A 124 5.56 -8.29 -14.67
CA ILE A 124 6.56 -9.09 -15.38
C ILE A 124 5.99 -9.49 -16.73
N TYR A 125 6.65 -9.01 -17.78
CA TYR A 125 6.35 -9.36 -19.15
C TYR A 125 7.39 -10.37 -19.61
N ALA A 126 6.94 -11.57 -19.97
CA ALA A 126 7.79 -12.66 -20.43
C ALA A 126 7.18 -13.34 -21.66
N GLY A 127 8.01 -13.60 -22.66
CA GLY A 127 7.55 -14.24 -23.90
C GLY A 127 8.65 -14.30 -24.96
N GLN A 128 8.39 -15.06 -26.03
CA GLN A 128 9.36 -15.22 -27.12
C GLN A 128 9.76 -13.87 -27.75
N SER A 129 8.83 -12.90 -27.81
CA SER A 129 9.08 -11.56 -28.37
C SER A 129 10.10 -10.74 -27.59
N ILE A 130 10.39 -11.08 -26.33
CA ILE A 130 11.40 -10.41 -25.49
C ILE A 130 12.76 -11.08 -25.65
N LEU A 131 12.78 -12.39 -25.96
CA LEU A 131 13.99 -13.17 -26.10
C LEU A 131 14.55 -13.07 -27.52
N ARG A 132 15.81 -12.62 -27.64
CA ARG A 132 16.49 -12.51 -28.94
C ARG A 132 17.00 -13.85 -29.49
N THR A 133 17.57 -14.70 -28.63
CA THR A 133 18.30 -15.91 -29.04
C THR A 133 17.80 -17.18 -28.34
N GLN A 134 17.07 -17.03 -27.23
CA GLN A 134 16.57 -18.14 -26.43
C GLN A 134 15.14 -18.53 -26.85
N LYS A 135 14.77 -19.79 -26.64
CA LYS A 135 13.40 -20.27 -26.86
C LYS A 135 12.56 -20.08 -25.61
N PHE A 136 11.41 -19.43 -25.74
CA PHE A 136 10.42 -19.34 -24.67
C PHE A 136 9.47 -20.54 -24.73
N ASN A 137 9.15 -21.12 -23.58
CA ASN A 137 8.18 -22.21 -23.48
C ASN A 137 7.41 -22.11 -22.15
N ARG A 138 6.42 -22.99 -21.96
CA ARG A 138 5.56 -22.96 -20.78
C ARG A 138 6.31 -23.26 -19.48
N ILE A 139 7.40 -24.05 -19.49
CA ILE A 139 8.19 -24.35 -18.30
C ILE A 139 8.84 -23.06 -17.77
N HIS A 140 9.33 -22.22 -18.67
CA HIS A 140 9.89 -20.91 -18.32
C HIS A 140 8.86 -20.00 -17.63
N LEU A 141 7.62 -19.96 -18.13
CA LEU A 141 6.53 -19.23 -17.50
C LEU A 141 6.18 -19.79 -16.13
N LYS A 142 6.09 -21.12 -16.00
CA LYS A 142 5.84 -21.78 -14.70
C LYS A 142 6.93 -21.45 -13.68
N ASN A 143 8.20 -21.43 -14.11
CA ASN A 143 9.32 -21.07 -13.26
C ASN A 143 9.23 -19.63 -12.73
N LEU A 144 8.90 -18.67 -13.60
CA LEU A 144 8.72 -17.27 -13.19
C LEU A 144 7.57 -17.12 -12.18
N ARG A 145 6.44 -17.78 -12.40
CA ARG A 145 5.29 -17.73 -11.48
C ARG A 145 5.62 -18.33 -10.12
N LEU A 146 6.28 -19.50 -10.11
CA LEU A 146 6.68 -20.12 -8.86
C LEU A 146 7.70 -19.25 -8.11
N TRP A 147 8.67 -18.68 -8.82
CA TRP A 147 9.59 -17.71 -8.22
C TRP A 147 8.86 -16.51 -7.64
N GLN A 148 7.89 -15.93 -8.36
CA GLN A 148 7.09 -14.81 -7.84
C GLN A 148 6.41 -15.19 -6.52
N MET A 149 5.80 -16.38 -6.45
CA MET A 149 5.16 -16.86 -5.23
C MET A 149 6.14 -17.05 -4.06
N ILE A 150 7.35 -17.56 -4.32
CA ILE A 150 8.41 -17.67 -3.31
C ILE A 150 8.83 -16.27 -2.84
N THR A 151 9.07 -15.34 -3.77
CA THR A 151 9.43 -13.96 -3.48
C THR A 151 8.38 -13.27 -2.62
N MET A 152 7.08 -13.50 -2.88
CA MET A 152 6.00 -12.95 -2.04
C MET A 152 6.01 -13.48 -0.60
N CYS A 153 6.39 -14.75 -0.38
CA CYS A 153 6.55 -15.31 0.96
C CYS A 153 7.72 -14.61 1.70
N GLU A 154 8.86 -14.46 1.03
CA GLU A 154 10.05 -13.81 1.60
C GLU A 154 9.84 -12.32 1.86
N VAL A 155 9.13 -11.62 0.96
CA VAL A 155 8.65 -10.24 1.18
C VAL A 155 7.83 -10.16 2.47
N THR A 156 6.89 -11.07 2.67
CA THR A 156 6.01 -11.07 3.85
C THR A 156 6.80 -11.27 5.13
N ARG A 157 7.75 -12.22 5.15
CA ARG A 157 8.65 -12.48 6.29
C ARG A 157 9.54 -11.28 6.62
N LYS A 158 10.11 -10.64 5.60
CA LYS A 158 10.97 -9.47 5.78
C LYS A 158 10.23 -8.31 6.42
N ILE A 159 8.98 -8.08 6.01
CA ILE A 159 8.16 -7.01 6.61
C ILE A 159 7.78 -7.35 8.05
N ASP A 160 7.44 -8.60 8.34
CA ASP A 160 7.15 -8.99 9.73
C ASP A 160 8.37 -8.80 10.65
N GLN A 161 9.57 -9.15 10.19
CA GLN A 161 10.83 -8.92 10.91
C GLN A 161 11.19 -7.42 11.07
N LEU A 162 10.81 -6.60 10.09
CA LEU A 162 11.05 -5.16 10.13
C LEU A 162 10.05 -4.44 11.05
N ARG A 163 8.84 -4.99 11.22
CA ARG A 163 7.71 -4.33 11.90
C ARG A 163 8.08 -3.74 13.27
N ASP A 164 8.79 -4.51 14.08
CA ASP A 164 9.14 -4.12 15.46
C ASP A 164 10.26 -3.06 15.53
N GLN A 165 10.90 -2.76 14.40
CA GLN A 165 11.94 -1.74 14.26
C GLN A 165 11.38 -0.40 13.72
N LEU A 166 10.14 -0.40 13.22
CA LEU A 166 9.54 0.78 12.62
C LEU A 166 9.05 1.76 13.70
N PRO A 167 9.18 3.09 13.49
CA PRO A 167 8.58 4.09 14.38
C PRO A 167 7.07 3.91 14.58
N VAL A 168 6.38 3.43 13.54
CA VAL A 168 5.00 2.96 13.57
C VAL A 168 5.00 1.51 13.04
N PRO A 169 4.50 0.52 13.80
CA PRO A 169 4.58 -0.90 13.44
C PRO A 169 3.60 -1.27 12.31
N LEU A 170 3.87 -0.75 11.12
CA LEU A 170 3.09 -0.97 9.91
C LEU A 170 3.32 -2.39 9.38
N SER A 171 2.33 -2.91 8.68
CA SER A 171 2.41 -4.20 8.00
C SER A 171 1.89 -4.07 6.57
N THR A 172 2.22 -5.04 5.72
CA THR A 172 1.79 -5.08 4.32
C THR A 172 0.91 -6.30 4.07
N ALA A 173 0.00 -6.18 3.11
CA ALA A 173 -0.85 -7.28 2.66
C ALA A 173 -0.52 -7.59 1.20
N GLN A 174 -0.30 -8.87 0.89
CA GLN A 174 0.19 -9.27 -0.41
C GLN A 174 -0.94 -9.66 -1.36
N LEU A 175 -0.84 -9.21 -2.61
CA LEU A 175 -1.82 -9.49 -3.66
C LEU A 175 -1.09 -9.85 -4.96
N VAL A 176 -1.51 -10.95 -5.56
CA VAL A 176 -1.09 -11.38 -6.90
C VAL A 176 -2.33 -11.44 -7.77
N PHE A 177 -2.34 -10.71 -8.88
CA PHE A 177 -3.38 -10.84 -9.89
C PHE A 177 -2.90 -11.70 -11.06
N VAL A 178 -3.54 -12.85 -11.24
CA VAL A 178 -3.18 -13.80 -12.27
C VAL A 178 -3.88 -13.45 -13.57
N TYR A 179 -3.11 -12.91 -14.52
CA TYR A 179 -3.60 -12.61 -15.86
C TYR A 179 -2.84 -13.44 -16.90
N ASN A 180 -3.45 -14.51 -17.36
CA ASN A 180 -2.82 -15.53 -18.22
C ASN A 180 -3.23 -15.42 -19.70
N HIS A 181 -3.39 -14.19 -20.20
CA HIS A 181 -3.70 -13.91 -21.59
C HIS A 181 -2.49 -13.26 -22.28
N PRO A 182 -2.06 -13.75 -23.45
CA PRO A 182 -1.05 -13.06 -24.25
C PRO A 182 -1.52 -11.63 -24.54
N ILE A 183 -0.59 -10.69 -24.40
CA ILE A 183 -0.82 -9.28 -24.71
C ILE A 183 0.16 -8.83 -25.78
N SER A 184 -0.29 -7.92 -26.63
CA SER A 184 0.56 -7.23 -27.58
C SER A 184 1.15 -6.02 -26.88
N VAL A 185 2.47 -5.92 -26.84
CA VAL A 185 3.17 -4.78 -26.26
C VAL A 185 3.93 -4.03 -27.34
N ARG A 186 3.85 -2.70 -27.30
CA ARG A 186 4.61 -1.81 -28.15
C ARG A 186 5.52 -0.96 -27.28
N PHE A 187 6.80 -0.94 -27.61
CA PHE A 187 7.73 -0.07 -26.91
C PHE A 187 7.64 1.35 -27.47
N ARG A 188 7.28 2.31 -26.63
CA ARG A 188 7.31 3.74 -26.96
C ARG A 188 8.70 4.27 -26.64
N MET A 189 9.46 4.59 -27.69
CA MET A 189 10.85 5.04 -27.55
C MET A 189 10.97 6.37 -26.81
N ASP A 190 9.99 7.28 -26.99
CA ASP A 190 9.99 8.60 -26.38
C ASP A 190 9.86 8.53 -24.85
N ASP A 191 8.98 7.65 -24.36
CA ASP A 191 8.66 7.49 -22.93
C ASP A 191 9.40 6.31 -22.28
N LYS A 192 10.17 5.55 -23.08
CA LYS A 192 10.87 4.31 -22.68
C LYS A 192 9.98 3.31 -21.95
N HIS A 193 8.74 3.20 -22.40
CA HIS A 193 7.69 2.44 -21.72
C HIS A 193 7.01 1.45 -22.67
N PHE A 194 6.55 0.31 -22.14
CA PHE A 194 5.66 -0.55 -22.90
C PHE A 194 4.24 -0.02 -22.82
N ASP A 195 3.62 0.19 -23.98
CA ASP A 195 2.19 0.42 -24.10
C ASP A 195 1.54 -0.90 -24.53
N VAL A 196 0.45 -1.29 -23.89
CA VAL A 196 -0.26 -2.53 -24.20
C VAL A 196 -1.36 -2.22 -25.22
N ASP A 197 -1.24 -2.83 -26.40
CA ASP A 197 -2.14 -2.58 -27.53
C ASP A 197 -3.51 -3.25 -27.33
N GLY A 198 -4.60 -2.48 -27.53
CA GLY A 198 -5.97 -2.99 -27.69
C GLY A 198 -6.90 -2.91 -26.47
N ALA A 199 -8.20 -3.13 -26.71
CA ALA A 199 -9.27 -3.01 -25.71
C ALA A 199 -9.22 -4.03 -24.55
N TYR A 200 -8.41 -5.10 -24.68
CA TYR A 200 -8.21 -6.09 -23.61
C TYR A 200 -7.48 -5.53 -22.40
N ASN A 201 -6.66 -4.48 -22.58
CA ASN A 201 -6.00 -3.80 -21.48
C ASN A 201 -7.02 -3.09 -20.55
N VAL A 202 -8.13 -2.59 -21.09
CA VAL A 202 -9.13 -1.86 -20.30
C VAL A 202 -9.72 -2.71 -19.18
N ARG A 203 -10.03 -3.99 -19.46
CA ARG A 203 -10.56 -4.90 -18.43
C ARG A 203 -9.51 -5.20 -17.36
N TYR A 204 -8.26 -5.43 -17.77
CA TYR A 204 -7.14 -5.65 -16.86
C TYR A 204 -6.96 -4.47 -15.91
N GLU A 205 -6.86 -3.26 -16.46
CA GLU A 205 -6.70 -2.00 -15.70
C GLU A 205 -7.88 -1.71 -14.76
N ILE A 206 -9.12 -1.99 -15.20
CA ILE A 206 -10.30 -1.83 -14.35
C ILE A 206 -10.26 -2.79 -13.17
N ILE A 207 -9.87 -4.05 -13.39
CA ILE A 207 -9.77 -5.05 -12.33
C ILE A 207 -8.68 -4.64 -11.34
N LYS A 208 -7.48 -4.36 -11.85
CA LYS A 208 -6.30 -3.96 -11.07
C LYS A 208 -6.59 -2.81 -10.10
N LYS A 209 -7.31 -1.77 -10.55
CA LYS A 209 -7.70 -0.61 -9.73
C LYS A 209 -8.75 -0.90 -8.64
N ARG A 210 -9.38 -2.07 -8.64
CA ARG A 210 -10.53 -2.40 -7.76
C ARG A 210 -10.27 -3.58 -6.83
N ILE A 211 -9.35 -4.49 -7.20
CA ILE A 211 -9.07 -5.70 -6.43
C ILE A 211 -8.35 -5.41 -5.11
N ASP A 212 -7.66 -4.27 -5.00
CA ASP A 212 -6.99 -3.84 -3.77
C ASP A 212 -7.95 -3.74 -2.57
N LYS A 213 -9.19 -3.31 -2.81
CA LYS A 213 -10.27 -3.05 -1.84
C LYS A 213 -11.39 -4.09 -1.94
N ALA A 214 -11.14 -5.22 -2.60
CA ALA A 214 -12.13 -6.27 -2.71
C ALA A 214 -12.44 -6.92 -1.36
N TYR A 215 -13.72 -7.22 -1.14
CA TYR A 215 -14.23 -7.98 0.00
C TYR A 215 -14.57 -9.40 -0.42
N ILE A 216 -14.55 -10.32 0.54
CA ILE A 216 -15.04 -11.69 0.34
C ILE A 216 -16.56 -11.65 0.24
N GLU A 217 -17.12 -12.35 -0.75
CA GLU A 217 -18.56 -12.39 -0.99
C GLU A 217 -19.32 -12.87 0.26
N GLY A 218 -20.35 -12.12 0.65
CA GLY A 218 -21.17 -12.42 1.83
C GLY A 218 -20.54 -12.02 3.17
N THR A 219 -19.43 -11.29 3.17
CA THR A 219 -18.75 -10.83 4.40
C THR A 219 -18.27 -9.38 4.28
N ASP A 220 -17.95 -8.77 5.42
CA ASP A 220 -17.24 -7.47 5.49
C ASP A 220 -15.72 -7.65 5.61
N GLU A 221 -15.20 -8.85 5.32
CA GLU A 221 -13.77 -9.13 5.38
C GLU A 221 -13.07 -8.73 4.07
N ARG A 222 -12.05 -7.89 4.17
CA ARG A 222 -11.19 -7.54 3.02
C ARG A 222 -10.40 -8.77 2.57
N LEU A 223 -10.26 -8.94 1.26
CA LEU A 223 -9.50 -10.05 0.67
C LEU A 223 -8.05 -10.08 1.18
N THR A 224 -7.36 -8.94 1.07
CA THR A 224 -5.97 -8.78 1.45
C THR A 224 -5.86 -8.61 2.96
N GLN A 225 -4.99 -9.41 3.57
CA GLN A 225 -4.75 -9.43 5.01
C GLN A 225 -3.26 -9.48 5.28
N SER A 226 -2.84 -8.89 6.40
CA SER A 226 -1.44 -8.94 6.85
C SER A 226 -1.01 -10.39 7.10
N GLY A 227 0.24 -10.71 6.76
CA GLY A 227 0.77 -12.08 6.87
C GLY A 227 0.20 -13.09 5.87
N LYS A 228 -0.69 -12.66 4.95
CA LYS A 228 -1.31 -13.52 3.94
C LYS A 228 -0.97 -13.07 2.52
N ILE A 229 -1.02 -14.03 1.60
CA ILE A 229 -0.97 -13.80 0.15
C ILE A 229 -2.34 -14.11 -0.44
N ALA A 230 -2.95 -13.11 -1.06
CA ALA A 230 -4.16 -13.27 -1.86
C ALA A 230 -3.79 -13.40 -3.34
N ILE A 231 -4.36 -14.38 -4.03
CA ILE A 231 -4.08 -14.69 -5.43
C ILE A 231 -5.40 -14.65 -6.18
N VAL A 232 -5.66 -13.57 -6.91
CA VAL A 232 -6.90 -13.36 -7.66
C VAL A 232 -6.75 -13.92 -9.06
N TYR A 233 -7.74 -14.67 -9.53
CA TYR A 233 -7.73 -15.29 -10.85
C TYR A 233 -9.13 -15.26 -11.48
N THR A 234 -9.17 -15.44 -12.81
CA THR A 234 -10.41 -15.41 -13.59
C THR A 234 -10.79 -16.74 -14.24
N ALA A 235 -9.85 -17.68 -14.39
CA ALA A 235 -10.07 -18.95 -15.07
C ALA A 235 -9.68 -20.14 -14.20
N ASP A 236 -10.43 -21.24 -14.28
CA ASP A 236 -10.19 -22.42 -13.44
C ASP A 236 -8.84 -23.09 -13.75
N LYS A 237 -8.31 -22.98 -14.98
CA LYS A 237 -6.94 -23.42 -15.31
C LYS A 237 -5.86 -22.73 -14.46
N ASP A 238 -6.12 -21.49 -14.05
CA ASP A 238 -5.18 -20.71 -13.25
C ASP A 238 -5.28 -21.13 -11.78
N TYR A 239 -6.47 -21.53 -11.32
CA TYR A 239 -6.63 -22.18 -10.01
C TYR A 239 -5.78 -23.45 -9.90
N ASP A 240 -5.88 -24.35 -10.87
CA ASP A 240 -5.14 -25.61 -10.84
C ASP A 240 -3.63 -25.38 -10.80
N GLU A 241 -3.13 -24.45 -11.65
CA GLU A 241 -1.71 -24.13 -11.71
C GLU A 241 -1.19 -23.49 -10.42
N TYR A 242 -1.94 -22.56 -9.82
CA TYR A 242 -1.52 -21.94 -8.56
C TYR A 242 -1.68 -22.88 -7.36
N MET A 243 -2.62 -23.83 -7.40
CA MET A 243 -2.73 -24.88 -6.38
C MET A 243 -1.50 -25.81 -6.40
N GLU A 244 -0.91 -26.09 -7.58
CA GLU A 244 0.37 -26.80 -7.70
C GLU A 244 1.49 -26.01 -6.99
N TYR A 245 1.58 -24.69 -7.22
CA TYR A 245 2.58 -23.84 -6.58
C TYR A 245 2.40 -23.80 -5.06
N LEU A 246 1.18 -23.57 -4.57
CA LEU A 246 0.89 -23.55 -3.13
C LEU A 246 1.20 -24.89 -2.47
N THR A 247 0.92 -26.01 -3.15
CA THR A 247 1.29 -27.35 -2.65
C THR A 247 2.80 -27.49 -2.50
N TYR A 248 3.58 -26.95 -3.44
CA TYR A 248 5.04 -26.91 -3.31
C TYR A 248 5.48 -26.01 -2.14
N LEU A 249 4.95 -24.79 -2.02
CA LEU A 249 5.30 -23.86 -0.93
C LEU A 249 5.01 -24.46 0.46
N ARG A 250 3.88 -25.16 0.61
CA ARG A 250 3.52 -25.87 1.85
C ARG A 250 4.54 -26.96 2.17
N ARG A 251 4.97 -27.76 1.19
CA ARG A 251 6.02 -28.79 1.37
C ARG A 251 7.37 -28.18 1.76
N GLN A 252 7.67 -26.98 1.28
CA GLN A 252 8.86 -26.21 1.66
C GLN A 252 8.70 -25.46 2.99
N GLN A 253 7.55 -25.60 3.67
CA GLN A 253 7.24 -24.89 4.92
C GLN A 253 7.32 -23.37 4.78
N LEU A 254 6.95 -22.84 3.62
CA LEU A 254 6.86 -21.40 3.36
C LEU A 254 5.49 -20.82 3.74
N ILE A 255 4.45 -21.66 3.70
CA ILE A 255 3.07 -21.31 4.04
C ILE A 255 2.48 -22.34 5.01
N GLU A 256 1.43 -21.93 5.70
CA GLU A 256 0.62 -22.80 6.56
C GLU A 256 -0.21 -23.82 5.75
N ASP A 257 -0.75 -24.82 6.43
CA ASP A 257 -1.48 -25.93 5.79
C ASP A 257 -2.81 -25.51 5.15
N ASN A 258 -3.46 -24.49 5.71
CA ASN A 258 -4.77 -24.04 5.26
C ASN A 258 -4.66 -23.13 4.01
N ILE A 259 -5.34 -23.55 2.95
CA ILE A 259 -5.49 -22.79 1.70
C ILE A 259 -6.97 -22.45 1.55
N GLU A 260 -7.30 -21.17 1.57
CA GLU A 260 -8.67 -20.68 1.45
C GLU A 260 -9.02 -20.48 -0.04
N SER A 261 -10.13 -21.06 -0.49
CA SER A 261 -10.73 -20.79 -1.80
C SER A 261 -11.92 -19.84 -1.62
N LEU A 262 -11.83 -18.64 -2.18
CA LEU A 262 -12.72 -17.52 -1.91
C LEU A 262 -13.38 -17.00 -3.18
N THR A 263 -14.60 -16.49 -3.04
CA THR A 263 -15.27 -15.70 -4.08
C THR A 263 -15.28 -14.24 -3.64
N LEU A 264 -15.03 -13.31 -4.57
CA LEU A 264 -15.02 -11.88 -4.26
C LEU A 264 -16.41 -11.27 -4.48
N ALA A 265 -16.76 -10.32 -3.62
CA ALA A 265 -17.97 -9.50 -3.78
C ALA A 265 -17.97 -8.78 -5.14
N LYS A 266 -19.16 -8.46 -5.64
CA LYS A 266 -19.31 -7.78 -6.94
C LYS A 266 -18.58 -6.44 -6.93
N LEU A 267 -17.61 -6.29 -7.83
CA LEU A 267 -16.97 -5.02 -8.12
C LEU A 267 -17.71 -4.38 -9.31
N GLN A 268 -17.86 -3.06 -9.33
CA GLN A 268 -18.55 -2.41 -10.46
C GLN A 268 -17.76 -2.66 -11.77
N GLY A 269 -18.43 -3.27 -12.75
CA GLY A 269 -17.83 -3.63 -14.04
C GLY A 269 -17.06 -4.96 -14.05
N VAL A 270 -16.96 -5.68 -12.91
CA VAL A 270 -16.25 -6.96 -12.81
C VAL A 270 -17.02 -7.93 -11.91
N HIS A 271 -17.35 -9.11 -12.45
CA HIS A 271 -18.08 -10.13 -11.72
C HIS A 271 -17.38 -11.48 -11.78
N GLY A 272 -17.59 -12.31 -10.75
CA GLY A 272 -17.11 -13.70 -10.71
C GLY A 272 -15.62 -13.85 -10.50
N LEU A 273 -14.94 -12.87 -9.88
CA LEU A 273 -13.56 -13.05 -9.46
C LEU A 273 -13.49 -14.05 -8.31
N LYS A 274 -12.53 -14.96 -8.42
CA LYS A 274 -12.20 -15.91 -7.36
C LYS A 274 -10.79 -15.62 -6.86
N ALA A 275 -10.49 -16.06 -5.65
CA ALA A 275 -9.17 -15.93 -5.08
C ALA A 275 -8.76 -17.17 -4.28
N LEU A 276 -7.47 -17.46 -4.29
CA LEU A 276 -6.83 -18.29 -3.28
C LEU A 276 -6.21 -17.39 -2.23
N ARG A 277 -6.30 -17.75 -0.95
CA ARG A 277 -5.63 -17.02 0.13
C ARG A 277 -4.90 -17.98 1.04
N VAL A 278 -3.64 -17.66 1.34
CA VAL A 278 -2.75 -18.49 2.17
C VAL A 278 -2.05 -17.65 3.22
N THR A 279 -1.75 -18.25 4.36
CA THR A 279 -0.97 -17.61 5.43
C THR A 279 0.51 -17.98 5.26
N VAL A 280 1.38 -16.98 5.26
CA VAL A 280 2.83 -17.19 5.22
C VAL A 280 3.30 -17.65 6.58
N LYS A 281 4.18 -18.64 6.61
CA LYS A 281 4.81 -19.11 7.85
C LYS A 281 5.94 -18.15 8.23
N LEU A 282 5.73 -17.35 9.28
CA LEU A 282 6.64 -16.30 9.75
C LEU A 282 7.78 -16.84 10.61
#